data_AF-A0A1H3IID7-F1
#
_entry.id   AF-A0A1H3IID7-F1
#
_cell.length_a   1.000
_cell.length_b   1.000
_cell.length_c   1.000
_cell.angle_alpha   90.00
_cell.angle_beta   90.00
_cell.angle_gamma   90.00
#
_symmetry.space_group_name_H-M   'P 1'
#
loop_
_entity.id
_entity.type
_entity.pdbx_description
1 polymer ?
#
loop_
_entity_poly.entity_id
_entity_poly.type
_entity_poly.pdbx_seq_one_letter_code
_entity_poly.pdbx_strand_id
1 'polypeptide(L)'
;MSAPINSSSVSAVPLAAPAPPPAPTTTAWVLLLVLAGIWGTSFILMKKGLVVFSALELGATRVSVAALLLLPFALRHVGRVNREKFKWLLLSGVVGTLLPAFLFAYAETRLASGLAGVLNALTAVFTLVIGAAFFGQKLTGLRVLGIALGLVGTLVLMLLGGSAAAGTAPAGGAGNAWYGLFIVAATLGYGVSVNVIKRHLSDIPALAVTGLLLLFIGGPALAFLLLGTDFLGKLATVPGAWPAFGYIALLATMSTAVAMVLFNRLIQTSTALFAASNTYLIPVVALGWGLLDGEQFNLWHLLGMVIILVSVAIIHRAK
;
A
#
# COMPACT_ATOMS: atom_id res chain seq x y z
N MET A 1 69.25 -33.02 16.87
CA MET A 1 68.54 -33.04 15.57
C MET A 1 67.07 -33.28 15.83
N SER A 2 66.29 -32.19 15.92
CA SER A 2 64.85 -32.19 16.18
C SER A 2 64.12 -32.04 14.85
N ALA A 3 63.35 -33.04 14.45
CA ALA A 3 62.54 -33.02 13.23
C ALA A 3 61.29 -32.12 13.42
N PRO A 4 60.88 -31.34 12.41
CA PRO A 4 59.71 -30.48 12.52
C PRO A 4 58.41 -31.27 12.33
N ILE A 5 57.41 -30.95 13.17
CA ILE A 5 56.05 -31.48 13.12
C ILE A 5 55.35 -30.85 11.90
N ASN A 6 54.92 -31.71 10.97
CA ASN A 6 54.17 -31.32 9.78
C ASN A 6 52.75 -30.89 10.19
N SER A 7 52.42 -29.61 10.02
CA SER A 7 51.06 -29.09 10.24
C SER A 7 50.17 -29.53 9.09
N SER A 8 49.39 -30.59 9.30
CA SER A 8 48.33 -31.02 8.41
C SER A 8 47.30 -29.89 8.22
N SER A 9 47.20 -29.43 6.98
CA SER A 9 46.21 -28.48 6.51
C SER A 9 44.81 -29.08 6.65
N VAL A 10 44.04 -28.57 7.61
CA VAL A 10 42.59 -28.82 7.68
C VAL A 10 41.96 -28.16 6.46
N SER A 11 41.67 -28.95 5.43
CA SER A 11 40.95 -28.51 4.25
C SER A 11 39.55 -28.06 4.69
N ALA A 12 39.30 -26.76 4.61
CA ALA A 12 37.99 -26.18 4.91
C ALA A 12 36.98 -26.71 3.89
N VAL A 13 36.06 -27.58 4.34
CA VAL A 13 34.92 -28.04 3.53
C VAL A 13 34.15 -26.79 3.08
N PRO A 14 33.98 -26.56 1.77
CA PRO A 14 33.21 -25.42 1.29
C PRO A 14 31.78 -25.53 1.84
N LEU A 15 31.34 -24.53 2.59
CA LEU A 15 29.94 -24.39 2.99
C LEU A 15 29.08 -24.42 1.72
N ALA A 16 28.30 -25.49 1.55
CA ALA A 16 27.37 -25.63 0.44
C ALA A 16 26.48 -24.38 0.37
N ALA A 17 26.35 -23.80 -0.82
CA ALA A 17 25.50 -22.64 -1.02
C ALA A 17 24.07 -22.97 -0.53
N PRO A 18 23.40 -22.06 0.20
CA PRO A 18 22.06 -22.30 0.67
C PRO A 18 21.13 -22.61 -0.51
N ALA A 19 20.29 -23.64 -0.36
CA ALA A 19 19.37 -24.08 -1.39
C ALA A 19 18.47 -22.90 -1.85
N PRO A 20 18.15 -22.79 -3.15
CA PRO A 20 17.27 -21.76 -3.65
C PRO A 20 15.91 -21.86 -2.94
N PRO A 21 15.26 -20.72 -2.63
CA PRO A 21 13.97 -20.74 -1.98
C PRO A 21 12.94 -21.49 -2.86
N PRO A 22 12.01 -22.24 -2.25
CA PRO A 22 11.02 -23.02 -2.98
C PRO A 22 10.15 -22.11 -3.86
N ALA A 23 9.71 -22.65 -5.00
CA ALA A 23 8.82 -21.94 -5.91
C ALA A 23 7.50 -21.53 -5.22
N PRO A 24 6.85 -20.44 -5.66
CA PRO A 24 5.58 -20.02 -5.07
C PRO A 24 4.52 -21.10 -5.23
N THR A 25 3.77 -21.39 -4.17
CA THR A 25 2.67 -22.36 -4.20
C THR A 25 1.48 -21.80 -4.99
N THR A 26 0.60 -22.68 -5.48
CA THR A 26 -0.67 -22.29 -6.13
C THR A 26 -1.49 -21.34 -5.24
N THR A 27 -1.51 -21.60 -3.94
CA THR A 27 -2.16 -20.73 -2.94
C THR A 27 -1.58 -19.33 -2.93
N ALA A 28 -0.26 -19.18 -3.07
CA ALA A 28 0.40 -17.88 -3.12
C ALA A 28 -0.03 -17.08 -4.36
N TRP A 29 -0.16 -17.73 -5.52
CA TRP A 29 -0.67 -17.11 -6.75
C TRP A 29 -2.14 -16.68 -6.65
N VAL A 30 -3.00 -17.53 -6.10
CA VAL A 30 -4.41 -17.18 -5.88
C VAL A 30 -4.52 -15.98 -4.94
N LEU A 31 -3.77 -15.99 -3.83
CA LEU A 31 -3.73 -14.85 -2.90
C LEU A 31 -3.27 -13.57 -3.59
N LEU A 32 -2.25 -13.65 -4.44
CA LEU A 32 -1.74 -12.51 -5.20
C LEU A 32 -2.83 -11.89 -6.09
N LEU A 33 -3.54 -12.72 -6.88
CA LEU A 33 -4.59 -12.25 -7.78
C LEU A 33 -5.78 -11.66 -7.02
N VAL A 34 -6.19 -12.29 -5.91
CA VAL A 34 -7.25 -11.78 -5.04
C VAL A 34 -6.86 -10.44 -4.43
N LEU A 35 -5.64 -10.31 -3.91
CA LEU A 35 -5.14 -9.06 -3.34
C LEU A 35 -5.08 -7.95 -4.39
N ALA A 36 -4.62 -8.26 -5.60
CA ALA A 36 -4.59 -7.31 -6.70
C ALA A 36 -5.99 -6.82 -7.09
N GLY A 37 -6.94 -7.75 -7.18
CA GLY A 37 -8.35 -7.44 -7.45
C GLY A 37 -8.95 -6.53 -6.38
N ILE A 38 -8.75 -6.88 -5.10
CA ILE A 38 -9.28 -6.09 -3.99
C ILE A 38 -8.67 -4.68 -3.96
N TRP A 39 -7.34 -4.57 -3.97
CA TRP A 39 -6.67 -3.28 -3.85
C TRP A 39 -6.75 -2.42 -5.10
N GLY A 40 -6.79 -3.01 -6.30
CA GLY A 40 -7.06 -2.27 -7.53
C GLY A 40 -8.48 -1.72 -7.58
N THR A 41 -9.45 -2.40 -6.98
CA THR A 41 -10.85 -1.92 -6.87
C THR A 41 -11.00 -0.83 -5.81
N SER A 42 -10.06 -0.69 -4.87
CA SER A 42 -10.17 0.28 -3.77
C SER A 42 -10.35 1.72 -4.23
N PHE A 43 -9.68 2.12 -5.32
CA PHE A 43 -9.71 3.50 -5.83
C PHE A 43 -11.09 3.87 -6.38
N ILE A 44 -11.74 2.99 -7.14
CA ILE A 44 -13.09 3.29 -7.62
C ILE A 44 -14.10 3.37 -6.47
N LEU A 45 -13.95 2.53 -5.43
CA LEU A 45 -14.79 2.60 -4.23
C LEU A 45 -14.58 3.92 -3.47
N MET A 46 -13.34 4.42 -3.41
CA MET A 46 -13.02 5.73 -2.81
C MET A 46 -13.73 6.84 -3.59
N LYS A 47 -13.54 6.91 -4.92
CA LYS A 47 -14.25 7.85 -5.80
C LYS A 47 -15.77 7.84 -5.61
N LYS A 48 -16.41 6.65 -5.53
CA LYS A 48 -17.87 6.55 -5.30
C LYS A 48 -18.28 7.01 -3.90
N GLY A 49 -17.45 6.81 -2.88
CA GLY A 49 -17.69 7.35 -1.53
C GLY A 49 -17.59 8.89 -1.48
N LEU A 50 -16.66 9.46 -2.24
CA LEU A 50 -16.43 10.92 -2.32
C LEU A 50 -17.56 11.70 -2.98
N VAL A 51 -18.53 11.02 -3.60
CA VAL A 51 -19.74 11.68 -4.15
C VAL A 51 -20.56 12.36 -3.06
N VAL A 52 -20.54 11.83 -1.83
CA VAL A 52 -21.32 12.36 -0.70
C VAL A 52 -20.42 12.78 0.47
N PHE A 53 -19.42 11.96 0.80
CA PHE A 53 -18.58 12.20 1.96
C PHE A 53 -17.32 12.97 1.59
N SER A 54 -16.90 13.87 2.47
CA SER A 54 -15.61 14.53 2.36
C SER A 54 -14.46 13.52 2.47
N ALA A 55 -13.27 13.89 1.98
CA ALA A 55 -12.07 13.06 2.12
C ALA A 55 -11.75 12.70 3.58
N LEU A 56 -12.02 13.60 4.53
CA LEU A 56 -11.83 13.37 5.95
C LEU A 56 -12.83 12.34 6.50
N GLU A 57 -14.11 12.48 6.16
CA GLU A 57 -15.15 11.51 6.55
C GLU A 57 -14.87 10.14 5.93
N LEU A 58 -14.45 10.07 4.67
CA LEU A 58 -14.11 8.82 3.99
C LEU A 58 -12.94 8.11 4.67
N GLY A 59 -11.84 8.84 4.90
CA GLY A 59 -10.64 8.29 5.53
C GLY A 59 -10.93 7.76 6.94
N ALA A 60 -11.66 8.55 7.74
CA ALA A 60 -12.07 8.16 9.08
C ALA A 60 -13.02 6.95 9.06
N THR A 61 -14.07 6.98 8.23
CA THR A 61 -15.02 5.87 8.07
C THR A 61 -14.31 4.57 7.68
N ARG A 62 -13.38 4.64 6.71
CA ARG A 62 -12.60 3.48 6.27
C ARG A 62 -11.87 2.80 7.42
N VAL A 63 -11.19 3.59 8.25
CA VAL A 63 -10.40 3.07 9.38
C VAL A 63 -11.30 2.59 10.51
N SER A 64 -12.34 3.35 10.84
CA SER A 64 -13.29 3.00 11.89
C SER A 64 -14.02 1.69 11.60
N VAL A 65 -14.56 1.51 10.39
CA VAL A 65 -15.28 0.29 10.02
C VAL A 65 -14.34 -0.92 10.02
N ALA A 66 -13.12 -0.79 9.50
CA ALA A 66 -12.14 -1.87 9.51
C ALA A 66 -11.72 -2.25 10.95
N ALA A 67 -11.54 -1.25 11.81
CA ALA A 67 -11.19 -1.46 13.21
C ALA A 67 -12.33 -2.14 13.98
N LEU A 68 -13.58 -1.71 13.80
CA LEU A 68 -14.75 -2.35 14.40
C LEU A 68 -14.88 -3.81 13.95
N LEU A 69 -14.62 -4.10 12.66
CA LEU A 69 -14.67 -5.48 12.14
C LEU A 69 -13.63 -6.39 12.81
N LEU A 70 -12.39 -5.90 13.00
CA LEU A 70 -11.32 -6.71 13.62
C LEU A 70 -11.23 -6.56 15.14
N LEU A 71 -12.07 -5.73 15.77
CA LEU A 71 -12.04 -5.47 17.20
C LEU A 71 -12.12 -6.75 18.06
N PRO A 72 -13.05 -7.71 17.80
CA PRO A 72 -13.13 -8.93 18.60
C PRO A 72 -11.83 -9.76 18.55
N PHE A 73 -11.15 -9.76 17.41
CA PHE A 73 -9.88 -10.46 17.23
C PHE A 73 -8.73 -9.71 17.91
N ALA A 74 -8.71 -8.37 17.82
CA ALA A 74 -7.70 -7.54 18.46
C ALA A 74 -7.73 -7.69 19.99
N LEU A 75 -8.92 -7.65 20.60
CA LEU A 75 -9.10 -7.80 22.06
C LEU A 75 -8.63 -9.16 22.57
N ARG A 76 -8.75 -10.22 21.76
CA ARG A 76 -8.19 -11.54 22.12
C ARG A 76 -6.67 -11.56 22.13
N HIS A 77 -5.99 -10.69 21.39
CA HIS A 77 -4.53 -10.73 21.25
C HIS A 77 -3.79 -9.65 22.02
N VAL A 78 -4.47 -8.60 22.50
CA VAL A 78 -3.82 -7.45 23.17
C VAL A 78 -3.00 -7.85 24.40
N GLY A 79 -3.48 -8.81 25.20
CA GLY A 79 -2.76 -9.33 26.37
C GLY A 79 -1.66 -10.35 26.04
N ARG A 80 -1.54 -10.78 24.78
CA ARG A 80 -0.58 -11.81 24.34
C ARG A 80 0.66 -11.21 23.65
N VAL A 81 0.64 -9.92 23.34
CA VAL A 81 1.74 -9.23 22.65
C VAL A 81 2.53 -8.40 23.66
N ASN A 82 3.87 -8.50 23.59
CA ASN A 82 4.76 -7.69 24.41
C ASN A 82 4.52 -6.20 24.14
N ARG A 83 4.38 -5.40 25.21
CA ARG A 83 4.18 -3.95 25.16
C ARG A 83 5.26 -3.22 24.35
N GLU A 84 6.48 -3.74 24.29
CA GLU A 84 7.55 -3.18 23.46
C GLU A 84 7.22 -3.14 21.97
N LYS A 85 6.31 -4.01 21.51
CA LYS A 85 5.85 -4.08 20.12
C LYS A 85 4.77 -3.05 19.82
N PHE A 86 4.14 -2.44 20.83
CA PHE A 86 3.03 -1.51 20.64
C PHE A 86 3.45 -0.26 19.88
N LYS A 87 4.67 0.26 20.10
CA LYS A 87 5.19 1.39 19.32
C LYS A 87 5.29 1.07 17.83
N TRP A 88 5.66 -0.16 17.47
CA TRP A 88 5.76 -0.59 16.08
C TRP A 88 4.39 -0.83 15.45
N LEU A 89 3.44 -1.36 16.22
CA LEU A 89 2.03 -1.50 15.80
C LEU A 89 1.39 -0.13 15.57
N LEU A 90 1.58 0.81 16.50
CA LEU A 90 1.09 2.18 16.38
C LEU A 90 1.72 2.89 15.17
N LEU A 91 3.05 2.85 15.04
CA LEU A 91 3.75 3.44 13.89
C LEU A 91 3.20 2.86 12.59
N SER A 92 3.16 1.53 12.46
CA SER A 92 2.68 0.85 11.24
C SER A 92 1.22 1.14 10.94
N GLY A 93 0.37 1.25 11.96
CA GLY A 93 -1.04 1.64 11.81
C GLY A 93 -1.19 3.08 11.35
N VAL A 94 -0.42 4.00 11.93
CA VAL A 94 -0.49 5.44 11.58
C VAL A 94 0.02 5.67 10.16
N VAL A 95 1.25 5.26 9.85
CA VAL A 95 1.87 5.59 8.54
C VAL A 95 1.44 4.63 7.43
N GLY A 96 1.04 3.40 7.79
CA GLY A 96 0.67 2.36 6.84
C GLY A 96 -0.83 2.17 6.67
N THR A 97 -1.68 2.87 7.42
CA THR A 97 -3.15 2.71 7.28
C THR A 97 -3.90 4.01 7.50
N LEU A 98 -3.73 4.66 8.66
CA LEU A 98 -4.47 5.87 9.03
C LEU A 98 -4.17 7.01 8.05
N LEU A 99 -2.92 7.48 7.99
CA LEU A 99 -2.55 8.58 7.10
C LEU A 99 -2.83 8.25 5.63
N PRO A 100 -2.46 7.08 5.08
CA PRO A 100 -2.82 6.72 3.72
C PRO A 100 -4.32 6.78 3.43
N ALA A 101 -5.19 6.35 4.35
CA ALA A 101 -6.64 6.42 4.15
C ALA A 101 -7.12 7.85 3.88
N PHE A 102 -6.60 8.84 4.61
CA PHE A 102 -6.91 10.26 4.39
C PHE A 102 -6.24 10.82 3.15
N LEU A 103 -4.96 10.49 2.93
CA LEU A 103 -4.17 11.03 1.82
C LEU A 103 -4.70 10.59 0.46
N PHE A 104 -5.06 9.31 0.30
CA PHE A 104 -5.67 8.80 -0.92
C PHE A 104 -7.05 9.43 -1.16
N ALA A 105 -7.89 9.47 -0.12
CA ALA A 105 -9.21 10.10 -0.22
C ALA A 105 -9.11 11.57 -0.62
N TYR A 106 -8.15 12.31 -0.08
CA TYR A 106 -7.92 13.71 -0.43
C TYR A 106 -7.38 13.86 -1.85
N ALA A 107 -6.44 13.01 -2.26
CA ALA A 107 -5.91 13.00 -3.62
C ALA A 107 -7.01 12.77 -4.67
N GLU A 108 -7.90 11.81 -4.43
CA GLU A 108 -8.99 11.44 -5.34
C GLU A 108 -10.12 12.48 -5.43
N THR A 109 -10.12 13.51 -4.59
CA THR A 109 -10.99 14.68 -4.83
C THR A 109 -10.64 15.42 -6.11
N ARG A 110 -9.39 15.28 -6.60
CA ARG A 110 -8.87 15.94 -7.80
C ARG A 110 -8.18 15.01 -8.80
N LEU A 111 -7.95 13.75 -8.43
CA LEU A 111 -7.35 12.75 -9.29
C LEU A 111 -8.35 11.66 -9.65
N ALA A 112 -8.26 11.18 -10.89
CA ALA A 112 -8.99 10.00 -11.31
C ALA A 112 -8.49 8.75 -10.56
N SER A 113 -9.40 7.83 -10.29
CA SER A 113 -9.15 6.61 -9.51
C SER A 113 -8.12 5.70 -10.19
N GLY A 114 -8.12 5.62 -11.52
CA GLY A 114 -7.11 4.88 -12.27
C GLY A 114 -5.69 5.46 -12.10
N LEU A 115 -5.55 6.79 -12.07
CA LEU A 115 -4.25 7.45 -11.80
C LEU A 115 -3.78 7.15 -10.38
N ALA A 116 -4.69 7.20 -9.40
CA ALA A 116 -4.36 6.89 -8.01
C ALA A 116 -3.83 5.46 -7.85
N GLY A 117 -4.44 4.50 -8.55
CA GLY A 117 -3.99 3.10 -8.53
C GLY A 117 -2.62 2.88 -9.18
N VAL A 118 -2.27 3.63 -10.22
CA VAL A 118 -0.92 3.59 -10.82
C VAL A 118 0.11 4.18 -9.88
N LEU A 119 -0.16 5.36 -9.30
CA LEU A 119 0.76 6.02 -8.37
C LEU A 119 1.03 5.17 -7.12
N ASN A 120 0.07 4.33 -6.72
CA ASN A 120 0.27 3.36 -5.64
C ASN A 120 1.40 2.34 -5.92
N ALA A 121 1.78 2.10 -7.18
CA ALA A 121 2.92 1.22 -7.50
C ALA A 121 4.26 1.73 -6.93
N LEU A 122 4.35 3.03 -6.60
CA LEU A 122 5.50 3.61 -5.89
C LEU A 122 5.74 3.04 -4.49
N THR A 123 4.77 2.30 -3.92
CA THR A 123 4.99 1.56 -2.69
C THR A 123 6.19 0.62 -2.80
N ALA A 124 6.40 -0.05 -3.94
CA ALA A 124 7.58 -0.90 -4.13
C ALA A 124 8.88 -0.09 -4.11
N VAL A 125 8.88 1.07 -4.79
CA VAL A 125 10.02 2.01 -4.83
C VAL A 125 10.37 2.46 -3.41
N PHE A 126 9.41 2.97 -2.65
CA PHE A 126 9.67 3.47 -1.30
C PHE A 126 9.94 2.36 -0.29
N THR A 127 9.35 1.17 -0.44
CA THR A 127 9.71 0.02 0.40
C THR A 127 11.19 -0.29 0.27
N LEU A 128 11.72 -0.26 -0.95
CA LEU A 128 13.15 -0.51 -1.20
C LEU A 128 14.04 0.64 -0.68
N VAL A 129 13.66 1.90 -0.92
CA VAL A 129 14.40 3.07 -0.43
C VAL A 129 14.50 3.05 1.10
N ILE A 130 13.37 2.83 1.79
CA ILE A 130 13.34 2.75 3.25
C ILE A 130 14.11 1.53 3.76
N GLY A 131 13.97 0.38 3.09
CA GLY A 131 14.71 -0.83 3.41
C GLY A 131 16.23 -0.62 3.35
N ALA A 132 16.71 0.11 2.35
CA ALA A 132 18.12 0.43 2.21
C ALA A 132 18.60 1.47 3.23
N ALA A 133 17.83 2.55 3.43
CA ALA A 133 18.22 3.65 4.30
C ALA A 133 18.22 3.27 5.79
N PHE A 134 17.27 2.44 6.24
CA PHE A 134 17.04 2.18 7.67
C PHE A 134 17.20 0.72 8.10
N PHE A 135 17.16 -0.23 7.15
CA PHE A 135 17.14 -1.67 7.46
C PHE A 135 18.31 -2.44 6.84
N GLY A 136 19.32 -1.74 6.32
CA GLY A 136 20.56 -2.35 5.81
C GLY A 136 20.41 -3.17 4.54
N GLN A 137 19.32 -2.99 3.78
CA GLN A 137 19.16 -3.67 2.49
C GLN A 137 20.13 -3.10 1.45
N LYS A 138 20.83 -3.99 0.75
CA LYS A 138 21.76 -3.57 -0.32
C LYS A 138 20.97 -3.17 -1.58
N LEU A 139 21.35 -2.02 -2.15
CA LEU A 139 20.86 -1.57 -3.46
C LEU A 139 21.86 -1.98 -4.53
N THR A 140 21.35 -2.55 -5.61
CA THR A 140 22.12 -2.80 -6.82
C THR A 140 21.88 -1.68 -7.84
N GLY A 141 22.77 -1.50 -8.83
CA GLY A 141 22.64 -0.41 -9.80
C GLY A 141 21.29 -0.43 -10.55
N LEU A 142 20.79 -1.63 -10.87
CA LEU A 142 19.47 -1.80 -11.47
C LEU A 142 18.33 -1.34 -10.54
N ARG A 143 18.43 -1.59 -9.24
CA ARG A 143 17.46 -1.10 -8.25
C ARG A 143 17.45 0.43 -8.18
N VAL A 144 18.63 1.07 -8.22
CA VAL A 144 18.76 2.53 -8.26
C VAL A 144 18.13 3.10 -9.55
N LEU A 145 18.42 2.49 -10.70
CA LEU A 145 17.80 2.87 -11.97
C LEU A 145 16.27 2.76 -11.92
N GLY A 146 15.76 1.65 -11.39
CA GLY A 146 14.33 1.45 -11.20
C GLY A 146 13.72 2.53 -10.31
N ILE A 147 14.35 2.89 -9.18
CA ILE A 147 13.89 4.00 -8.32
C ILE A 147 13.84 5.31 -9.11
N ALA A 148 14.91 5.66 -9.82
CA ALA A 148 14.97 6.89 -10.61
C ALA A 148 13.87 6.94 -11.68
N LEU A 149 13.65 5.85 -12.40
CA LEU A 149 12.57 5.74 -13.39
C LEU A 149 11.18 5.91 -12.75
N GLY A 150 10.96 5.36 -11.54
CA GLY A 150 9.68 5.50 -10.85
C GLY A 150 9.36 6.95 -10.52
N LEU A 151 10.38 7.69 -10.05
CA LEU A 151 10.27 9.12 -9.80
C LEU A 151 10.04 9.92 -11.09
N VAL A 152 10.77 9.61 -12.17
CA VAL A 152 10.57 10.26 -13.48
C VAL A 152 9.17 9.99 -14.02
N GLY A 153 8.70 8.75 -14.00
CA GLY A 153 7.36 8.39 -14.46
C GLY A 153 6.26 9.10 -13.67
N THR A 154 6.48 9.29 -12.36
CA THR A 154 5.61 10.09 -11.50
C THR A 154 5.57 11.56 -11.92
N LEU A 155 6.73 12.16 -12.18
CA LEU A 155 6.82 13.55 -12.66
C LEU A 155 6.16 13.71 -14.04
N VAL A 156 6.36 12.76 -14.97
CA VAL A 156 5.68 12.78 -16.28
C VAL A 156 4.17 12.70 -16.09
N LEU A 157 3.69 11.73 -15.32
CA LEU A 157 2.26 11.53 -15.08
C LEU A 157 1.61 12.75 -14.43
N MET A 158 2.27 13.36 -13.43
CA MET A 158 1.75 14.51 -12.72
C MET A 158 1.87 15.79 -13.56
N LEU A 159 3.08 16.18 -13.96
CA LEU A 159 3.33 17.50 -14.55
C LEU A 159 2.83 17.61 -15.99
N LEU A 160 2.93 16.55 -16.78
CA LEU A 160 2.57 16.55 -18.20
C LEU A 160 1.19 15.94 -18.44
N GLY A 161 0.66 15.16 -17.48
CA GLY A 161 -0.71 14.66 -17.52
C GLY A 161 -1.75 15.77 -17.45
N GLY A 162 -1.52 16.80 -16.62
CA GLY A 162 -2.44 17.95 -16.49
C GLY A 162 -2.35 18.99 -17.61
N SER A 163 -1.24 19.06 -18.34
CA SER A 163 -0.96 20.14 -19.31
C SER A 163 -1.78 20.05 -20.60
N ALA A 164 -2.33 18.88 -20.92
CA ALA A 164 -3.18 18.68 -22.11
C ALA A 164 -4.64 19.17 -21.93
N ALA A 165 -5.07 19.51 -20.70
CA ALA A 165 -6.44 19.92 -20.39
C ALA A 165 -6.65 21.45 -20.40
N ALA A 166 -5.62 22.23 -20.73
CA ALA A 166 -5.65 23.70 -20.68
C ALA A 166 -6.58 24.37 -21.72
N GLY A 167 -7.25 23.61 -22.59
CA GLY A 167 -8.11 24.15 -23.65
C GLY A 167 -9.63 24.05 -23.43
N THR A 168 -10.12 23.12 -22.61
CA THR A 168 -11.58 22.78 -22.61
C THR A 168 -12.14 22.20 -21.31
N ALA A 169 -11.44 22.28 -20.17
CA ALA A 169 -11.97 21.75 -18.91
C ALA A 169 -12.94 22.76 -18.24
N PRO A 170 -14.16 22.34 -17.81
CA PRO A 170 -15.02 23.15 -16.96
C PRO A 170 -14.31 23.56 -15.67
N ALA A 171 -14.73 24.68 -15.08
CA ALA A 171 -14.21 25.26 -13.83
C ALA A 171 -14.25 24.26 -12.65
N GLY A 172 -13.25 23.38 -12.59
CA GLY A 172 -13.16 22.25 -11.65
C GLY A 172 -12.15 21.17 -12.08
N GLY A 173 -11.84 21.09 -13.38
CA GLY A 173 -10.95 20.09 -13.99
C GLY A 173 -9.53 20.54 -14.31
N ALA A 174 -9.08 21.69 -13.80
CA ALA A 174 -7.64 22.01 -13.74
C ALA A 174 -7.02 21.12 -12.64
N GLY A 175 -6.79 19.86 -13.00
CA GLY A 175 -6.20 18.83 -12.13
C GLY A 175 -4.86 19.30 -11.62
N ASN A 176 -4.86 19.81 -10.39
CA ASN A 176 -3.66 20.32 -9.76
C ASN A 176 -2.79 19.10 -9.49
N ALA A 177 -1.83 18.87 -10.39
CA ALA A 177 -0.96 17.70 -10.42
C ALA A 177 -0.32 17.38 -9.06
N TRP A 178 -0.25 18.38 -8.16
CA TRP A 178 0.33 18.27 -6.84
C TRP A 178 -0.50 17.38 -5.90
N TYR A 179 -1.76 17.10 -6.22
CA TYR A 179 -2.56 16.13 -5.47
C TYR A 179 -1.97 14.71 -5.53
N GLY A 180 -1.17 14.41 -6.57
CA GLY A 180 -0.41 13.16 -6.65
C GLY A 180 0.63 13.03 -5.53
N LEU A 181 1.12 14.15 -4.98
CA LEU A 181 2.08 14.13 -3.87
C LEU A 181 1.49 13.53 -2.59
N PHE A 182 0.18 13.62 -2.37
CA PHE A 182 -0.46 12.94 -1.23
C PHE A 182 -0.37 11.42 -1.37
N ILE A 183 -0.51 10.89 -2.59
CA ILE A 183 -0.33 9.46 -2.87
C ILE A 183 1.15 9.07 -2.75
N VAL A 184 2.07 9.89 -3.24
CA VAL A 184 3.52 9.69 -3.05
C VAL A 184 3.85 9.63 -1.54
N ALA A 185 3.31 10.54 -0.73
CA ALA A 185 3.49 10.53 0.71
C ALA A 185 2.85 9.28 1.37
N ALA A 186 1.67 8.85 0.91
CA ALA A 186 1.02 7.64 1.40
C ALA A 186 1.84 6.38 1.09
N THR A 187 2.38 6.27 -0.12
CA THR A 187 3.21 5.13 -0.56
C THR A 187 4.56 5.08 0.16
N LEU A 188 5.13 6.23 0.55
CA LEU A 188 6.26 6.30 1.47
C LEU A 188 5.90 5.71 2.84
N GLY A 189 4.75 6.08 3.39
CA GLY A 189 4.21 5.51 4.64
C GLY A 189 4.00 4.00 4.56
N TYR A 190 3.48 3.48 3.44
CA TYR A 190 3.42 2.04 3.18
C TYR A 190 4.81 1.39 3.20
N GLY A 191 5.81 2.01 2.56
CA GLY A 191 7.19 1.53 2.57
C GLY A 191 7.80 1.43 3.98
N VAL A 192 7.51 2.40 4.85
CA VAL A 192 7.88 2.35 6.27
C VAL A 192 7.17 1.21 6.98
N SER A 193 5.84 1.12 6.85
CA SER A 193 5.03 0.11 7.53
C SER A 193 5.45 -1.31 7.14
N VAL A 194 5.66 -1.59 5.85
CA VAL A 194 6.09 -2.91 5.36
C VAL A 194 7.43 -3.32 5.98
N ASN A 195 8.43 -2.44 6.00
CA ASN A 195 9.73 -2.76 6.58
C ASN A 195 9.67 -2.91 8.12
N VAL A 196 8.90 -2.07 8.81
CA VAL A 196 8.70 -2.16 10.26
C VAL A 196 8.00 -3.47 10.64
N ILE A 197 6.92 -3.84 9.94
CA ILE A 197 6.21 -5.11 10.15
C ILE A 197 7.16 -6.27 9.94
N LYS A 198 7.90 -6.29 8.83
CA LYS A 198 8.84 -7.38 8.53
C LYS A 198 9.96 -7.49 9.59
N ARG A 199 10.52 -6.38 10.04
CA ARG A 199 11.66 -6.38 10.97
C ARG A 199 11.27 -6.66 12.42
N HIS A 200 10.13 -6.12 12.87
CA HIS A 200 9.77 -6.06 14.28
C HIS A 200 8.51 -6.83 14.66
N LEU A 201 7.67 -7.24 13.71
CA LEU A 201 6.35 -7.85 13.98
C LEU A 201 6.15 -9.21 13.29
N SER A 202 7.18 -9.75 12.62
CA SER A 202 7.10 -11.05 11.93
C SER A 202 6.85 -12.24 12.85
N ASP A 203 7.16 -12.10 14.14
CA ASP A 203 6.92 -13.10 15.20
C ASP A 203 5.46 -13.14 15.68
N ILE A 204 4.62 -12.19 15.25
CA ILE A 204 3.22 -12.08 15.66
C ILE A 204 2.32 -12.60 14.52
N PRO A 205 1.25 -13.37 14.82
CA PRO A 205 0.30 -13.82 13.81
C PRO A 205 -0.28 -12.65 13.01
N ALA A 206 -0.36 -12.78 11.68
CA ALA A 206 -0.83 -11.74 10.77
C ALA A 206 -2.17 -11.08 11.18
N LEU A 207 -3.14 -11.90 11.61
CA LEU A 207 -4.44 -11.41 12.10
C LEU A 207 -4.30 -10.54 13.36
N ALA A 208 -3.39 -10.90 14.26
CA ALA A 208 -3.12 -10.14 15.48
C ALA A 208 -2.42 -8.82 15.18
N VAL A 209 -1.44 -8.82 14.24
CA VAL A 209 -0.79 -7.58 13.78
C VAL A 209 -1.82 -6.61 13.22
N THR A 210 -2.65 -7.06 12.26
CA THR A 210 -3.67 -6.22 11.62
C THR A 210 -4.74 -5.77 12.62
N GLY A 211 -5.22 -6.66 13.49
CA GLY A 211 -6.23 -6.31 14.48
C GLY A 211 -5.72 -5.27 15.49
N LEU A 212 -4.50 -5.45 16.01
CA LEU A 212 -3.94 -4.55 17.03
C LEU A 212 -3.54 -3.19 16.45
N LEU A 213 -2.98 -3.11 15.25
CA LEU A 213 -2.70 -1.80 14.64
C LEU A 213 -4.00 -1.03 14.38
N LEU A 214 -5.05 -1.71 13.89
CA LEU A 214 -6.36 -1.10 13.67
C LEU A 214 -7.02 -0.68 14.99
N LEU A 215 -6.83 -1.45 16.07
CA LEU A 215 -7.29 -1.08 17.40
C LEU A 215 -6.70 0.26 17.87
N PHE A 216 -5.40 0.47 17.67
CA PHE A 216 -4.73 1.70 18.09
C PHE A 216 -5.22 2.94 17.33
N ILE A 217 -5.49 2.82 16.04
CA ILE A 217 -5.90 3.96 15.19
C ILE A 217 -7.41 4.12 15.06
N GLY A 218 -8.18 3.06 15.30
CA GLY A 218 -9.62 3.00 15.06
C GLY A 218 -10.44 3.82 16.04
N GLY A 219 -10.06 3.82 17.33
CA GLY A 219 -10.70 4.64 18.35
C GLY A 219 -10.62 6.14 18.03
N PRO A 220 -9.41 6.70 17.83
CA PRO A 220 -9.25 8.09 17.40
C PRO A 220 -9.97 8.43 16.09
N ALA A 221 -9.91 7.54 15.08
CA ALA A 221 -10.61 7.75 13.81
C ALA A 221 -12.14 7.80 13.98
N LEU A 222 -12.70 6.90 14.81
CA LEU A 222 -14.14 6.85 15.10
C LEU A 222 -14.58 8.07 15.91
N ALA A 223 -13.80 8.48 16.90
CA ALA A 223 -14.07 9.68 17.67
C ALA A 223 -14.06 10.92 16.77
N PHE A 224 -13.07 11.05 15.89
CA PHE A 224 -13.03 12.14 14.91
C PHE A 224 -14.23 12.09 13.95
N LEU A 225 -14.62 10.92 13.45
CA LEU A 225 -15.76 10.76 12.56
C LEU A 225 -17.08 11.22 13.23
N LEU A 226 -17.34 10.75 14.46
CA LEU A 226 -18.62 10.99 15.12
C LEU A 226 -18.72 12.36 15.80
N LEU A 227 -17.60 12.87 16.31
CA LEU A 227 -17.59 14.12 17.10
C LEU A 227 -17.03 15.32 16.32
N GLY A 228 -16.21 15.06 15.29
CA GLY A 228 -15.51 16.09 14.53
C GLY A 228 -16.08 16.34 13.12
N THR A 229 -17.09 15.59 12.69
CA THR A 229 -17.70 15.74 11.35
C THR A 229 -19.23 15.61 11.41
N ASP A 230 -19.91 16.03 10.35
CA ASP A 230 -21.36 15.89 10.19
C ASP A 230 -21.75 14.56 9.51
N PHE A 231 -20.96 13.50 9.74
CA PHE A 231 -21.15 12.19 9.09
C PHE A 231 -22.56 11.63 9.33
N LEU A 232 -23.04 11.65 10.57
CA LEU A 232 -24.37 11.13 10.91
C LEU A 232 -25.50 11.99 10.33
N GLY A 233 -25.32 13.31 10.31
CA GLY A 233 -26.26 14.24 9.68
C GLY A 233 -26.39 13.96 8.19
N LYS A 234 -25.27 13.82 7.48
CA LYS A 234 -25.26 13.44 6.06
C LYS A 234 -25.90 12.08 5.80
N LEU A 235 -25.59 11.07 6.62
CA LEU A 235 -26.16 9.74 6.47
C LEU A 235 -27.69 9.74 6.62
N ALA A 236 -28.23 10.63 7.45
CA ALA A 236 -29.67 10.78 7.67
C ALA A 236 -30.37 11.66 6.62
N THR A 237 -29.69 12.68 6.08
CA THR A 237 -30.36 13.76 5.32
C THR A 237 -29.95 13.86 3.85
N VAL A 238 -28.79 13.36 3.46
CA VAL A 238 -28.28 13.51 2.09
C VAL A 238 -28.72 12.31 1.22
N PRO A 239 -29.44 12.55 0.11
CA PRO A 239 -29.80 11.49 -0.83
C PRO A 239 -28.56 10.77 -1.37
N GLY A 240 -28.60 9.44 -1.38
CA GLY A 240 -27.47 8.62 -1.84
C GLY A 240 -26.36 8.39 -0.81
N ALA A 241 -26.47 8.92 0.42
CA ALA A 241 -25.47 8.71 1.47
C ALA A 241 -25.29 7.23 1.85
N TRP A 242 -26.37 6.44 1.89
CA TRP A 242 -26.29 5.00 2.20
C TRP A 242 -25.52 4.19 1.14
N PRO A 243 -25.79 4.33 -0.18
CA PRO A 243 -24.93 3.76 -1.21
C PRO A 243 -23.47 4.20 -1.12
N ALA A 244 -23.21 5.51 -0.92
CA ALA A 244 -21.85 6.04 -0.76
C ALA A 244 -21.13 5.40 0.44
N PHE A 245 -21.83 5.29 1.58
CA PHE A 245 -21.33 4.59 2.76
C PHE A 245 -21.09 3.11 2.49
N GLY A 246 -21.96 2.45 1.72
CA GLY A 246 -21.80 1.06 1.30
C GLY A 246 -20.49 0.82 0.54
N TYR A 247 -20.10 1.73 -0.36
CA TYR A 247 -18.80 1.65 -1.05
C TYR A 247 -17.63 1.81 -0.07
N ILE A 248 -17.70 2.75 0.87
CA ILE A 248 -16.65 2.96 1.88
C ILE A 248 -16.58 1.78 2.86
N ALA A 249 -17.71 1.19 3.23
CA ALA A 249 -17.77 0.01 4.08
C ALA A 249 -17.20 -1.23 3.37
N LEU A 250 -17.51 -1.44 2.08
CA LEU A 250 -16.89 -2.50 1.29
C LEU A 250 -15.37 -2.31 1.18
N LEU A 251 -14.92 -1.08 0.94
CA LEU A 251 -13.51 -0.70 0.95
C LEU A 251 -12.85 -1.00 2.32
N ALA A 252 -13.48 -0.61 3.42
CA ALA A 252 -12.97 -0.83 4.77
C ALA A 252 -12.82 -2.32 5.08
N THR A 253 -13.87 -3.09 4.83
CA THR A 253 -13.92 -4.52 5.14
C THR A 253 -12.99 -5.33 4.24
N MET A 254 -13.09 -5.19 2.91
CA MET A 254 -12.32 -6.01 1.98
C MET A 254 -10.88 -5.53 1.85
N SER A 255 -10.65 -4.24 1.60
CA SER A 255 -9.30 -3.74 1.34
C SER A 255 -8.48 -3.48 2.60
N THR A 256 -9.10 -3.01 3.68
CA THR A 256 -8.35 -2.56 4.88
C THR A 256 -8.26 -3.63 5.95
N ALA A 257 -9.32 -4.42 6.16
CA ALA A 257 -9.28 -5.54 7.09
C ALA A 257 -8.82 -6.84 6.40
N VAL A 258 -9.63 -7.41 5.49
CA VAL A 258 -9.38 -8.75 4.91
C VAL A 258 -8.08 -8.80 4.13
N ALA A 259 -7.90 -7.94 3.13
CA ALA A 259 -6.71 -7.94 2.29
C ALA A 259 -5.44 -7.64 3.09
N MET A 260 -5.50 -6.83 4.14
CA MET A 260 -4.33 -6.55 4.97
C MET A 260 -3.92 -7.76 5.83
N VAL A 261 -4.88 -8.55 6.34
CA VAL A 261 -4.58 -9.86 6.97
C VAL A 261 -3.96 -10.81 5.95
N LEU A 262 -4.54 -10.92 4.75
CA LEU A 262 -4.04 -11.80 3.68
C LEU A 262 -2.64 -11.40 3.21
N PHE A 263 -2.37 -10.10 3.08
CA PHE A 263 -1.08 -9.57 2.68
C PHE A 263 -0.01 -9.80 3.76
N ASN A 264 -0.34 -9.57 5.03
CA ASN A 264 0.57 -9.88 6.13
C ASN A 264 0.91 -11.38 6.17
N ARG A 265 -0.09 -12.25 5.93
CA ARG A 265 0.14 -13.68 5.77
C ARG A 265 1.04 -13.98 4.56
N LEU A 266 0.80 -13.34 3.42
CA LEU A 266 1.62 -13.50 2.21
C LEU A 266 3.08 -13.10 2.46
N ILE A 267 3.34 -11.99 3.17
CA ILE A 267 4.69 -11.54 3.56
C ILE A 267 5.39 -12.57 4.46
N GLN A 268 4.62 -13.27 5.31
CA GLN A 268 5.13 -14.28 6.23
C GLN A 268 5.39 -15.63 5.53
N THR A 269 4.60 -15.99 4.51
CA THR A 269 4.64 -17.32 3.85
C THR A 269 5.27 -17.33 2.46
N SER A 270 5.70 -16.19 1.91
CA SER A 270 6.33 -16.10 0.58
C SER A 270 7.60 -15.27 0.61
N THR A 271 8.34 -15.25 -0.51
CA THR A 271 9.50 -14.37 -0.65
C THR A 271 9.03 -12.92 -0.75
N ALA A 272 9.85 -11.99 -0.24
CA ALA A 272 9.56 -10.56 -0.34
C ALA A 272 9.34 -10.11 -1.80
N LEU A 273 10.11 -10.71 -2.73
CA LEU A 273 9.98 -10.47 -4.16
C LEU A 273 8.63 -10.92 -4.73
N PHE A 274 8.12 -12.08 -4.28
CA PHE A 274 6.82 -12.58 -4.70
C PHE A 274 5.69 -11.70 -4.15
N ALA A 275 5.70 -11.39 -2.85
CA ALA A 275 4.69 -10.53 -2.24
C ALA A 275 4.62 -9.14 -2.89
N ALA A 276 5.77 -8.57 -3.25
CA ALA A 276 5.84 -7.27 -3.91
C ALA A 276 5.26 -7.28 -5.34
N SER A 277 5.13 -8.45 -6.00
CA SER A 277 4.65 -8.53 -7.40
C SER A 277 3.18 -8.11 -7.54
N ASN A 278 2.46 -8.02 -6.42
CA ASN A 278 1.13 -7.45 -6.35
C ASN A 278 1.08 -6.01 -6.89
N THR A 279 2.19 -5.27 -6.79
CA THR A 279 2.29 -3.89 -7.28
C THR A 279 2.19 -3.74 -8.80
N TYR A 280 2.34 -4.82 -9.58
CA TYR A 280 2.10 -4.81 -11.04
C TYR A 280 0.63 -4.98 -11.42
N LEU A 281 -0.11 -5.71 -10.59
CA LEU A 281 -1.46 -6.14 -10.93
C LEU A 281 -2.49 -5.11 -10.49
N ILE A 282 -2.23 -4.38 -9.40
CA ILE A 282 -3.09 -3.31 -8.89
C ILE A 282 -3.37 -2.24 -9.97
N PRO A 283 -2.37 -1.69 -10.70
CA PRO A 283 -2.64 -0.68 -11.72
C PRO A 283 -3.52 -1.20 -12.86
N VAL A 284 -3.39 -2.47 -13.25
CA VAL A 284 -4.21 -3.06 -14.32
C VAL A 284 -5.69 -3.06 -13.93
N VAL A 285 -5.99 -3.48 -12.70
CA VAL A 285 -7.36 -3.50 -12.17
C VAL A 285 -7.89 -2.08 -11.97
N ALA A 286 -7.09 -1.17 -11.42
CA ALA A 286 -7.48 0.21 -11.19
C ALA A 286 -7.77 0.97 -12.49
N LEU A 287 -6.93 0.78 -13.52
CA LEU A 287 -7.15 1.36 -14.84
C LEU A 287 -8.38 0.74 -15.51
N GLY A 288 -8.60 -0.57 -15.36
CA GLY A 288 -9.81 -1.23 -15.85
C GLY A 288 -11.08 -0.60 -15.28
N TRP A 289 -11.13 -0.39 -13.96
CA TRP A 289 -12.26 0.30 -13.33
C TRP A 289 -12.36 1.77 -13.74
N GLY A 290 -11.24 2.48 -13.86
CA GLY A 290 -11.24 3.87 -14.33
C GLY A 290 -11.82 4.01 -15.73
N LEU A 291 -11.42 3.14 -16.67
CA LEU A 291 -11.97 3.10 -18.03
C LEU A 291 -13.46 2.78 -18.04
N LEU A 292 -13.91 1.81 -17.24
CA LEU A 292 -15.33 1.45 -17.10
C LEU A 292 -16.16 2.58 -16.47
N ASP A 293 -15.55 3.41 -15.63
CA ASP A 293 -16.18 4.60 -15.04
C ASP A 293 -16.15 5.82 -15.98
N GLY A 294 -15.57 5.69 -17.17
CA GLY A 294 -15.47 6.76 -18.16
C GLY A 294 -14.33 7.75 -17.91
N GLU A 295 -13.33 7.39 -17.10
CA GLU A 295 -12.13 8.22 -16.92
C GLU A 295 -11.32 8.31 -18.21
N GLN A 296 -10.92 9.53 -18.56
CA GLN A 296 -10.12 9.77 -19.75
C GLN A 296 -8.64 9.93 -19.40
N PHE A 297 -7.81 9.18 -20.11
CA PHE A 297 -6.37 9.20 -19.97
C PHE A 297 -5.74 9.71 -21.26
N ASN A 298 -4.90 10.75 -21.17
CA ASN A 298 -4.16 11.25 -22.31
C ASN A 298 -2.84 10.48 -22.50
N LEU A 299 -2.11 10.82 -23.56
CA LEU A 299 -0.84 10.17 -23.89
C LEU A 299 0.21 10.33 -22.77
N TRP A 300 0.23 11.46 -22.07
CA TRP A 300 1.17 11.69 -20.96
C TRP A 300 0.85 10.85 -19.73
N HIS A 301 -0.44 10.65 -19.43
CA HIS A 301 -0.88 9.69 -18.43
C HIS A 301 -0.38 8.28 -18.79
N LEU A 302 -0.58 7.85 -20.04
CA LEU A 302 -0.13 6.53 -20.51
C LEU A 302 1.39 6.36 -20.43
N LEU A 303 2.17 7.36 -20.88
CA LEU A 303 3.63 7.33 -20.82
C LEU A 303 4.13 7.26 -19.38
N GLY A 304 3.60 8.09 -18.49
CA GLY A 304 3.96 8.06 -17.07
C GLY A 304 3.62 6.72 -16.41
N MET A 305 2.45 6.15 -16.72
CA MET A 305 2.04 4.81 -16.26
C MET A 305 3.02 3.73 -16.71
N VAL A 306 3.38 3.71 -18.00
CA VAL A 306 4.34 2.75 -18.55
C VAL A 306 5.69 2.88 -17.87
N ILE A 307 6.20 4.10 -17.67
CA ILE A 307 7.48 4.34 -17.00
C ILE A 307 7.44 3.82 -15.55
N ILE A 308 6.36 4.08 -14.80
CA ILE A 308 6.20 3.58 -13.42
C ILE A 308 6.15 2.05 -13.39
N LEU A 309 5.40 1.41 -14.29
CA LEU A 309 5.33 -0.06 -14.35
C LEU A 309 6.68 -0.69 -14.72
N VAL A 310 7.41 -0.10 -15.67
CA VAL A 310 8.77 -0.52 -16.06
C VAL A 310 9.76 -0.33 -14.91
N SER A 311 9.68 0.78 -14.19
CA SER A 311 10.47 1.05 -12.98
C SER A 311 10.33 -0.09 -11.98
N VAL A 312 9.09 -0.43 -11.62
CA VAL A 312 8.83 -1.52 -10.68
C VAL A 312 9.35 -2.84 -11.27
N ALA A 313 9.19 -3.08 -12.58
CA ALA A 313 9.65 -4.30 -13.27
C ALA A 313 11.18 -4.50 -13.14
N ILE A 314 11.93 -3.40 -13.30
CA ILE A 314 13.38 -3.39 -13.14
C ILE A 314 13.76 -3.68 -11.68
N ILE A 315 13.11 -3.03 -10.71
CA ILE A 315 13.38 -3.24 -9.27
C ILE A 315 13.25 -4.71 -8.88
N HIS A 316 12.23 -5.40 -9.39
CA HIS A 316 12.00 -6.81 -9.08
C HIS A 316 12.97 -7.76 -9.76
N ARG A 317 13.36 -7.47 -11.01
CA ARG A 317 14.30 -8.33 -11.74
C ARG A 317 15.74 -8.16 -11.28
N ALA A 318 16.04 -7.04 -10.62
CA ALA A 318 17.35 -6.75 -10.08
C ALA A 318 17.68 -7.67 -8.89
N LYS A 319 18.70 -8.53 -9.09
CA LYS A 319 19.33 -9.32 -8.01
C LYS A 319 19.92 -8.41 -6.94
#